data_AF-A0A0U5G7H5-F1
#
_entry.id   AF-A0A0U5G7H5-F1
#
_cell.length_a   1.000
_cell.length_b   1.000
_cell.length_c   1.000
_cell.angle_alpha   90.00
_cell.angle_beta   90.00
_cell.angle_gamma   90.00
#
_symmetry.space_group_name_H-M   'P 1'
#
loop_
_entity.id
_entity.type
_entity.pdbx_description
1 polymer ?
#
loop_
_entity_poly.entity_id
_entity_poly.type
_entity_poly.pdbx_seq_one_letter_code
_entity_poly.pdbx_strand_id
1 'polypeptide(L)'
;MKFHKVNPAGAAYPVCVICGSPILESKYPDYNDREDWGQKTRNRRGRCAYTSTADVEATDLSDDPARWAKWYRAIIFHPKTKGAHLSGLARGAHPDYAPVVPTDSNKARLSGRPKHDNDWNTEFYPADIFYKRALIKDKRYGFAIHAHCWLLLTRTIDLATIERNLEVFCLAVRLLWNFEGRAPYWGRTLTHNPSNRCLDQGTFGRRKIKMVGVFCNPDRPAEWPLYARHTSGSPYHIPKIHALITQATQSAGKCSNQARPRRQQRPQPTQPIATRLPLDIALEIIDVIYHSDAPTFARAKDTRNILEAFHWHLPDSYWIKRCNPGLLFEIADLRASGKPVDWATFCLGIEELLVDPNWFCNSGLGRRRVVLDFVATLQRYMHWIMFDEEWRGKYLANHSGEAADWGWCHGLGGGGGGRARVNVGAD
;
A
#
# COMPACT_ATOMS: atom_id res chain seq x y z
N MET A 1 -0.32 -17.52 -32.12
CA MET A 1 0.44 -17.03 -30.95
C MET A 1 1.30 -18.17 -30.42
N LYS A 2 2.61 -18.16 -30.67
CA LYS A 2 3.55 -19.15 -30.15
C LYS A 2 3.96 -18.71 -28.76
N PHE A 3 3.58 -19.47 -27.72
CA PHE A 3 4.11 -19.28 -26.38
C PHE A 3 5.61 -19.62 -26.41
N HIS A 4 6.46 -18.65 -26.06
CA HIS A 4 7.90 -18.84 -26.00
C HIS A 4 8.24 -19.94 -24.97
N LYS A 5 9.08 -20.90 -25.38
CA LYS A 5 9.74 -21.83 -24.48
C LYS A 5 10.58 -21.03 -23.47
N VAL A 6 10.16 -21.07 -22.22
CA VAL A 6 10.82 -20.44 -21.08
C VAL A 6 12.17 -21.13 -20.84
N ASN A 7 13.20 -20.34 -20.57
CA ASN A 7 14.52 -20.79 -20.11
C ASN A 7 14.34 -21.85 -18.99
N PRO A 8 15.03 -23.01 -19.02
CA PRO A 8 14.90 -24.03 -17.97
C PRO A 8 15.32 -23.54 -16.57
N ALA A 9 16.05 -22.40 -16.47
CA ALA A 9 16.33 -21.68 -15.23
C ALA A 9 15.37 -20.50 -14.94
N GLY A 10 14.45 -20.19 -15.86
CA GLY A 10 13.30 -19.26 -15.78
C GLY A 10 13.22 -18.32 -14.58
N ALA A 11 14.17 -17.39 -14.48
CA ALA A 11 14.22 -16.44 -13.39
C ALA A 11 13.21 -15.31 -13.65
N ALA A 12 12.00 -15.50 -13.12
CA ALA A 12 11.01 -14.45 -13.03
C ALA A 12 11.52 -13.33 -12.11
N TYR A 13 11.21 -12.08 -12.45
CA TYR A 13 11.46 -10.95 -11.55
C TYR A 13 10.90 -11.27 -10.16
N PRO A 14 11.61 -10.90 -9.06
CA PRO A 14 11.01 -10.96 -7.75
C PRO A 14 9.72 -10.13 -7.75
N VAL A 15 8.68 -10.65 -7.11
CA VAL A 15 7.38 -10.00 -7.02
C VAL A 15 7.15 -9.61 -5.57
N CYS A 16 6.63 -8.40 -5.35
CA CYS A 16 6.27 -7.96 -4.02
C CYS A 16 5.16 -8.84 -3.47
N VAL A 17 5.42 -9.53 -2.35
CA VAL A 17 4.49 -10.50 -1.77
C VAL A 17 3.25 -9.86 -1.14
N ILE A 18 3.22 -8.53 -1.02
CA ILE A 18 2.08 -7.77 -0.48
C ILE A 18 1.17 -7.26 -1.60
N CYS A 19 1.73 -6.62 -2.64
CA CYS A 19 0.91 -6.01 -3.70
C CYS A 19 0.82 -6.85 -4.97
N GLY A 20 1.61 -7.93 -5.08
CA GLY A 20 1.66 -8.81 -6.25
C GLY A 20 2.29 -8.18 -7.49
N SER A 21 2.87 -6.98 -7.41
CA SER A 21 3.53 -6.35 -8.56
C SER A 21 5.02 -6.71 -8.64
N PRO A 22 5.57 -6.86 -9.86
CA PRO A 22 6.97 -7.20 -10.05
C PRO A 22 7.89 -6.06 -9.62
N ILE A 23 9.04 -6.42 -9.08
CA ILE A 23 10.15 -5.51 -8.79
C ILE A 23 10.97 -5.39 -10.06
N LEU A 24 10.76 -4.28 -10.78
CA LEU A 24 11.37 -4.03 -12.07
C LEU A 24 12.76 -3.42 -11.90
N GLU A 25 13.66 -3.75 -12.82
CA GLU A 25 14.95 -3.08 -12.93
C GLU A 25 14.77 -1.63 -13.40
N SER A 26 15.56 -0.70 -12.82
CA SER A 26 15.65 0.67 -13.35
C SER A 26 16.76 0.77 -14.38
N LYS A 27 16.42 1.17 -15.61
CA LYS A 27 17.43 1.60 -16.59
C LYS A 27 18.02 2.98 -16.26
N TYR A 28 17.32 3.77 -15.45
CA TYR A 28 17.69 5.15 -15.14
C TYR A 28 18.20 5.29 -13.70
N PRO A 29 19.22 6.14 -13.47
CA PRO A 29 19.61 6.52 -12.12
C PRO A 29 18.49 7.35 -11.46
N ASP A 30 18.13 7.05 -10.21
CA ASP A 30 17.07 7.79 -9.48
C ASP A 30 17.59 9.10 -8.85
N TYR A 31 18.75 9.60 -9.28
CA TYR A 31 19.43 10.71 -8.62
C TYR A 31 18.97 12.10 -9.10
N ASN A 32 18.03 12.17 -10.06
CA ASN A 32 17.54 13.45 -10.56
C ASN A 32 16.84 14.25 -9.46
N ASP A 33 16.16 13.57 -8.54
CA ASP A 33 15.45 14.20 -7.42
C ASP A 33 16.35 14.41 -6.17
N ARG A 34 17.57 13.84 -6.17
CA ARG A 34 18.48 13.80 -5.01
C ARG A 34 19.94 13.96 -5.43
N GLU A 35 20.37 15.21 -5.57
CA GLU A 35 21.75 15.55 -5.96
C GLU A 35 22.79 14.93 -5.01
N ASP A 36 22.49 14.88 -3.70
CA ASP A 36 23.33 14.28 -2.69
C ASP A 36 23.55 12.77 -2.93
N TRP A 37 22.52 12.04 -3.37
CA TRP A 37 22.64 10.63 -3.79
C TRP A 37 23.47 10.49 -5.06
N GLY A 38 23.30 11.42 -6.00
CA GLY A 38 24.12 11.50 -7.21
C GLY A 38 25.60 11.72 -6.91
N GLN A 39 25.92 12.61 -5.96
CA GLN A 39 27.29 12.85 -5.51
C GLN A 39 27.89 11.63 -4.80
N LYS A 40 27.15 11.01 -3.87
CA LYS A 40 27.57 9.76 -3.20
C LYS A 40 27.89 8.64 -4.20
N THR A 41 27.08 8.51 -5.25
CA THR A 41 27.28 7.52 -6.32
C THR A 41 28.50 7.84 -7.18
N ARG A 42 28.66 9.10 -7.61
CA ARG A 42 29.83 9.53 -8.42
C ARG A 42 31.15 9.35 -7.68
N ASN A 43 31.18 9.61 -6.37
CA ASN A 43 32.38 9.48 -5.53
C ASN A 43 32.79 8.01 -5.28
N ARG A 44 31.96 7.04 -5.65
CA ARG A 44 32.19 5.60 -5.41
C ARG A 44 32.19 4.77 -6.70
N ARG A 45 32.86 5.25 -7.76
CA ARG A 45 33.00 4.48 -9.01
C ARG A 45 33.54 3.06 -8.72
N GLY A 46 32.80 2.05 -9.18
CA GLY A 46 33.15 0.64 -9.00
C GLY A 46 32.84 0.06 -7.60
N ARG A 47 32.26 0.83 -6.68
CA ARG A 47 31.85 0.34 -5.34
C ARG A 47 30.37 0.61 -5.11
N CYS A 48 29.77 -0.11 -4.16
CA CYS A 48 28.41 0.18 -3.73
C CYS A 48 28.34 1.49 -2.94
N ALA A 49 27.38 2.33 -3.30
CA ALA A 49 26.98 3.49 -2.50
C ALA A 49 25.75 3.14 -1.68
N TYR A 50 25.72 3.59 -0.43
CA TYR A 50 24.63 3.32 0.51
C TYR A 50 24.12 4.63 1.13
N THR A 51 22.87 4.60 1.56
CA THR A 51 22.24 5.56 2.48
C THR A 51 21.43 4.80 3.53
N SER A 52 20.68 5.48 4.41
CA SER A 52 19.77 4.81 5.34
C SER A 52 18.47 4.39 4.66
N THR A 53 17.80 3.35 5.15
CA THR A 53 16.46 3.00 4.66
C THR A 53 15.44 4.10 4.90
N ALA A 54 15.50 4.75 6.06
CA ALA A 54 14.63 5.88 6.40
C ALA A 54 14.74 7.04 5.39
N ASP A 55 15.95 7.34 4.89
CA ASP A 55 16.17 8.38 3.87
C ASP A 55 15.49 8.01 2.54
N VAL A 56 15.53 6.74 2.14
CA VAL A 56 14.83 6.27 0.93
C VAL A 56 13.32 6.26 1.13
N GLU A 57 12.84 5.77 2.26
CA GLU A 57 11.41 5.66 2.61
C GLU A 57 10.73 7.04 2.75
N ALA A 58 11.48 8.07 3.15
CA ALA A 58 10.99 9.45 3.24
C ALA A 58 11.06 10.22 1.91
N THR A 59 11.72 9.68 0.88
CA THR A 59 11.92 10.39 -0.39
C THR A 59 10.72 10.20 -1.32
N ASP A 60 10.17 11.31 -1.83
CA ASP A 60 9.17 11.29 -2.91
C ASP A 60 9.86 11.24 -4.27
N LEU A 61 9.72 10.13 -4.99
CA LEU A 61 10.27 9.92 -6.33
C LEU A 61 9.23 10.34 -7.38
N SER A 62 8.99 11.66 -7.45
CA SER A 62 7.84 12.24 -8.14
C SER A 62 7.93 12.26 -9.67
N ASP A 63 9.12 12.10 -10.24
CA ASP A 63 9.36 12.26 -11.69
C ASP A 63 8.96 11.03 -12.54
N ASP A 64 8.81 9.84 -11.92
CA ASP A 64 8.28 8.63 -12.55
C ASP A 64 7.41 7.87 -11.53
N PRO A 65 6.07 7.82 -11.74
CA PRO A 65 5.14 7.15 -10.84
C PRO A 65 5.46 5.68 -10.55
N ALA A 66 6.25 4.97 -11.38
CA ALA A 66 6.64 3.59 -11.12
C ALA A 66 7.89 3.44 -10.24
N ARG A 67 8.64 4.51 -9.95
CA ARG A 67 9.93 4.43 -9.24
C ARG A 67 9.86 3.83 -7.85
N TRP A 68 8.78 4.12 -7.11
CA TRP A 68 8.59 3.57 -5.78
C TRP A 68 8.65 2.03 -5.75
N ALA A 69 8.21 1.36 -6.82
CA ALA A 69 8.15 -0.09 -6.91
C ALA A 69 9.51 -0.73 -7.26
N LYS A 70 10.54 0.07 -7.49
CA LYS A 70 11.89 -0.43 -7.74
C LYS A 70 12.63 -0.71 -6.44
N TRP A 71 12.22 -0.06 -5.35
CA TRP A 71 12.81 -0.21 -4.03
C TRP A 71 12.12 -1.33 -3.27
N TYR A 72 12.89 -2.28 -2.77
CA TYR A 72 12.36 -3.40 -2.02
C TYR A 72 13.35 -3.87 -0.96
N ARG A 73 12.80 -4.55 0.04
CA ARG A 73 13.51 -5.34 1.04
C ARG A 73 13.02 -6.78 0.95
N ALA A 74 13.75 -7.71 1.55
CA ALA A 74 13.42 -9.12 1.56
C ALA A 74 13.43 -9.67 2.99
N ILE A 75 12.49 -10.56 3.29
CA ILE A 75 12.60 -11.43 4.46
C ILE A 75 13.33 -12.68 4.00
N ILE A 76 14.52 -12.94 4.54
CA ILE A 76 15.43 -13.99 4.07
C ILE A 76 15.53 -15.09 5.09
N PHE A 77 15.31 -16.32 4.62
CA PHE A 77 15.46 -17.53 5.40
C PHE A 77 16.79 -18.19 5.09
N HIS A 78 17.55 -18.46 6.15
CA HIS A 78 18.84 -19.10 6.02
C HIS A 78 18.72 -20.60 6.30
N PRO A 79 19.01 -21.49 5.33
CA PRO A 79 18.75 -22.93 5.49
C PRO A 79 19.55 -23.55 6.65
N LYS A 80 20.77 -23.07 6.89
CA LYS A 80 21.66 -23.59 7.95
C LYS A 80 21.24 -23.20 9.37
N THR A 81 20.92 -21.92 9.59
CA THR A 81 20.56 -21.43 10.93
C THR A 81 19.07 -21.60 11.22
N LYS A 82 18.27 -21.92 10.18
CA LYS A 82 16.81 -21.91 10.19
C LYS A 82 16.20 -20.57 10.61
N GLY A 83 17.00 -19.51 10.69
CA GLY A 83 16.54 -18.18 11.08
C GLY A 83 16.03 -17.38 9.88
N ALA A 84 15.03 -16.55 10.13
CA ALA A 84 14.59 -15.49 9.23
C ALA A 84 15.16 -14.13 9.69
N HIS A 85 15.50 -13.26 8.75
CA HIS A 85 15.85 -11.87 9.04
C HIS A 85 15.35 -10.92 7.96
N LEU A 86 15.19 -9.66 8.33
CA LEU A 86 14.80 -8.60 7.42
C LEU A 86 16.05 -7.95 6.80
N SER A 87 16.09 -7.85 5.48
CA SER A 87 17.18 -7.20 4.76
C SER A 87 17.06 -5.68 4.77
N GLY A 88 18.14 -5.00 4.38
CA GLY A 88 18.10 -3.61 3.95
C GLY A 88 17.35 -3.43 2.62
N LEU A 89 17.34 -2.20 2.10
CA LEU A 89 16.73 -1.87 0.82
C LEU A 89 17.71 -2.06 -0.34
N ALA A 90 17.25 -2.74 -1.37
CA ALA A 90 17.90 -2.78 -2.67
C ALA A 90 17.00 -2.14 -3.72
N ARG A 91 17.61 -1.89 -4.89
CA ARG A 91 16.95 -1.30 -6.04
C ARG A 91 17.00 -2.25 -7.22
N GLY A 92 15.81 -2.57 -7.73
CA GLY A 92 15.61 -3.40 -8.91
C GLY A 92 16.15 -4.82 -8.75
N ALA A 93 15.72 -5.68 -9.65
CA ALA A 93 16.27 -7.01 -9.78
C ALA A 93 16.41 -7.32 -11.26
N HIS A 94 17.61 -7.72 -11.67
CA HIS A 94 17.84 -8.18 -13.03
C HIS A 94 17.30 -9.61 -13.16
N PRO A 95 16.61 -9.97 -14.26
CA PRO A 95 16.04 -11.30 -14.38
C PRO A 95 17.12 -12.39 -14.43
N ASP A 96 18.27 -12.11 -15.03
CA ASP A 96 19.32 -13.14 -15.20
C ASP A 96 20.18 -13.42 -13.95
N TYR A 97 19.99 -12.67 -12.86
CA TYR A 97 20.79 -12.84 -11.64
C TYR A 97 19.90 -12.98 -10.41
N ALA A 98 20.35 -13.79 -9.46
CA ALA A 98 19.71 -13.84 -8.16
C ALA A 98 19.77 -12.46 -7.50
N PRO A 99 18.66 -11.97 -6.94
CA PRO A 99 18.64 -10.68 -6.27
C PRO A 99 19.59 -10.66 -5.07
N VAL A 100 20.28 -9.53 -4.91
CA VAL A 100 21.24 -9.31 -3.82
C VAL A 100 20.80 -8.09 -3.03
N VAL A 101 20.66 -8.23 -1.71
CA VAL A 101 20.17 -7.17 -0.81
C VAL A 101 21.15 -6.92 0.34
N PRO A 102 21.17 -5.72 0.95
CA PRO A 102 21.98 -5.49 2.12
C PRO A 102 21.57 -6.36 3.31
N THR A 103 22.53 -6.87 4.07
CA THR A 103 22.29 -7.67 5.30
C THR A 103 21.75 -6.83 6.46
N ASP A 104 22.19 -5.57 6.54
CA ASP A 104 21.75 -4.59 7.54
C ASP A 104 20.40 -3.99 7.14
N SER A 105 19.38 -4.19 7.97
CA SER A 105 18.02 -3.70 7.74
C SER A 105 17.94 -2.17 7.64
N ASN A 106 18.89 -1.43 8.20
CA ASN A 106 18.90 0.03 8.16
C ASN A 106 19.65 0.63 6.97
N LYS A 107 20.20 -0.20 6.08
CA LYS A 107 20.94 0.26 4.88
C LYS A 107 20.13 0.14 3.61
N ALA A 108 20.23 1.16 2.77
CA ALA A 108 19.71 1.16 1.41
C ALA A 108 20.84 1.28 0.39
N ARG A 109 20.90 0.37 -0.60
CA ARG A 109 21.90 0.42 -1.67
C ARG A 109 21.42 1.34 -2.80
N LEU A 110 22.10 2.48 -2.95
CA LEU A 110 21.80 3.47 -4.00
C LEU A 110 22.31 3.04 -5.38
N SER A 111 23.51 2.45 -5.43
CA SER A 111 24.23 2.20 -6.67
C SER A 111 25.33 1.16 -6.49
N GLY A 112 25.94 0.77 -7.61
CA GLY A 112 27.03 -0.20 -7.68
C GLY A 112 26.54 -1.65 -7.77
N ARG A 113 27.38 -2.52 -8.35
CA ARG A 113 27.15 -3.96 -8.33
C ARG A 113 27.60 -4.50 -6.98
N PRO A 114 26.72 -5.12 -6.18
CA PRO A 114 27.13 -5.77 -4.95
C PRO A 114 28.04 -6.95 -5.30
N LYS A 115 29.04 -7.19 -4.45
CA LYS A 115 29.71 -8.49 -4.45
C LYS A 115 28.74 -9.49 -3.82
N HIS A 116 28.62 -10.66 -4.44
CA HIS A 116 27.79 -11.75 -3.94
C HIS A 116 28.31 -12.23 -2.58
N ASP A 117 27.39 -12.52 -1.66
CA ASP A 117 27.62 -13.18 -0.37
C ASP A 117 28.84 -12.68 0.41
N ASN A 118 28.74 -11.46 0.94
CA ASN A 118 29.68 -10.90 1.90
C ASN A 118 28.96 -10.35 3.14
N ASP A 119 29.72 -9.83 4.10
CA ASP A 119 29.18 -9.32 5.37
C ASP A 119 28.11 -8.21 5.19
N TRP A 120 28.09 -7.56 4.02
CA TRP A 120 27.21 -6.43 3.72
C TRP A 120 26.05 -6.76 2.80
N ASN A 121 26.12 -7.86 2.05
CA ASN A 121 25.17 -8.21 1.01
C ASN A 121 24.95 -9.71 0.98
N THR A 122 23.70 -10.11 0.87
CA THR A 122 23.31 -11.51 0.74
C THR A 122 22.49 -11.71 -0.51
N GLU A 123 22.84 -12.75 -1.25
CA GLU A 123 22.04 -13.26 -2.35
C GLU A 123 20.90 -14.13 -1.81
N PHE A 124 19.72 -14.00 -2.43
CA PHE A 124 18.59 -14.85 -2.12
C PHE A 124 17.80 -15.23 -3.38
N TYR A 125 17.09 -16.34 -3.30
CA TYR A 125 16.18 -16.81 -4.34
C TYR A 125 14.76 -16.35 -3.99
N PRO A 126 14.08 -15.58 -4.85
CA PRO A 126 12.72 -15.12 -4.57
C PRO A 126 11.79 -16.31 -4.34
N ALA A 127 11.03 -16.24 -3.25
CA ALA A 127 10.02 -17.23 -2.93
C ALA A 127 8.95 -17.23 -4.03
N ASP A 128 8.75 -18.40 -4.61
CA ASP A 128 7.60 -18.62 -5.48
C ASP A 128 6.41 -18.99 -4.58
N ILE A 129 5.42 -18.11 -4.54
CA ILE A 129 4.27 -18.29 -3.65
C ILE A 129 3.24 -19.29 -4.21
N PHE A 130 3.22 -19.56 -5.53
CA PHE A 130 2.26 -20.48 -6.17
C PHE A 130 2.86 -21.84 -6.43
N TYR A 131 4.10 -21.87 -6.91
CA TYR A 131 4.71 -23.12 -7.25
C TYR A 131 5.37 -23.71 -6.01
N LYS A 132 5.07 -24.98 -5.75
CA LYS A 132 5.89 -25.87 -4.93
C LYS A 132 7.22 -26.12 -5.65
N ARG A 133 7.97 -25.07 -6.01
CA ARG A 133 9.36 -25.26 -6.36
C ARG A 133 9.97 -25.92 -5.14
N ALA A 134 10.46 -27.14 -5.32
CA ALA A 134 11.27 -27.81 -4.32
C ALA A 134 12.27 -26.75 -3.86
N LEU A 135 12.19 -26.40 -2.56
CA LEU A 135 13.13 -25.50 -1.94
C LEU A 135 14.51 -25.87 -2.45
N ILE A 136 15.18 -24.94 -3.13
CA ILE A 136 16.50 -25.25 -3.67
C ILE A 136 17.37 -25.53 -2.46
N LYS A 137 17.69 -26.81 -2.27
CA LYS A 137 18.37 -27.30 -1.08
C LYS A 137 19.64 -26.47 -0.89
N ASP A 138 19.87 -26.04 0.35
CA ASP A 138 21.03 -25.24 0.75
C ASP A 138 21.10 -23.80 0.19
N LYS A 139 20.02 -23.29 -0.43
CA LYS A 139 19.94 -21.89 -0.85
C LYS A 139 19.10 -21.04 0.09
N ARG A 140 19.48 -19.76 0.21
CA ARG A 140 18.66 -18.76 0.92
C ARG A 140 17.47 -18.40 0.06
N TYR A 141 16.26 -18.52 0.59
CA TYR A 141 15.06 -18.05 -0.10
C TYR A 141 14.53 -16.81 0.61
N GLY A 142 13.75 -15.99 -0.10
CA GLY A 142 13.23 -14.78 0.52
C GLY A 142 12.01 -14.16 -0.14
N PHE A 143 11.26 -13.43 0.68
CA PHE A 143 10.00 -12.80 0.31
C PHE A 143 10.25 -11.31 0.09
N ALA A 144 10.23 -10.88 -1.18
CA ALA A 144 10.47 -9.49 -1.51
C ALA A 144 9.24 -8.62 -1.24
N ILE A 145 9.44 -7.41 -0.71
CA ILE A 145 8.39 -6.45 -0.36
C ILE A 145 8.85 -5.07 -0.80
N HIS A 146 8.04 -4.36 -1.59
CA HIS A 146 8.34 -2.97 -1.94
C HIS A 146 8.45 -2.10 -0.69
N ALA A 147 9.36 -1.13 -0.68
CA ALA A 147 9.57 -0.22 0.45
C ALA A 147 8.24 0.42 0.92
N HIS A 148 7.45 0.95 -0.02
CA HIS A 148 6.18 1.60 0.33
C HIS A 148 5.08 0.61 0.74
N CYS A 149 5.14 -0.65 0.27
CA CYS A 149 4.26 -1.70 0.80
C CYS A 149 4.65 -2.09 2.23
N TRP A 150 5.95 -2.09 2.54
CA TRP A 150 6.46 -2.31 3.89
C TRP A 150 5.97 -1.21 4.84
N LEU A 151 6.03 0.06 4.44
CA LEU A 151 5.52 1.18 5.25
C LEU A 151 4.01 1.05 5.53
N LEU A 152 3.20 0.66 4.54
CA LEU A 152 1.77 0.42 4.75
C LEU A 152 1.51 -0.77 5.69
N LEU A 153 2.32 -1.82 5.57
CA LEU A 153 2.26 -2.98 6.43
C LEU A 153 2.55 -2.62 7.90
N THR A 154 3.64 -1.89 8.16
CA THR A 154 4.05 -1.51 9.53
C THR A 154 3.14 -0.46 10.17
N ARG A 155 2.33 0.24 9.37
CA ARG A 155 1.25 1.09 9.88
C ARG A 155 0.03 0.32 10.37
N THR A 156 -0.17 -0.91 9.87
CA THR A 156 -1.35 -1.73 10.19
C THR A 156 -1.04 -2.80 11.22
N ILE A 157 0.16 -3.39 11.13
CA ILE A 157 0.66 -4.40 12.06
C ILE A 157 1.92 -3.84 12.70
N ASP A 158 1.98 -3.85 14.02
CA ASP A 158 3.14 -3.38 14.78
C ASP A 158 4.45 -4.03 14.29
N LEU A 159 5.47 -3.19 14.07
CA LEU A 159 6.75 -3.63 13.49
C LEU A 159 7.42 -4.69 14.37
N ALA A 160 7.45 -4.50 15.69
CA ALA A 160 8.06 -5.46 16.61
C ALA A 160 7.31 -6.80 16.61
N THR A 161 6.02 -6.80 16.31
CA THR A 161 5.22 -8.01 16.12
C THR A 161 5.62 -8.74 14.84
N ILE A 162 5.81 -8.03 13.72
CA ILE A 162 6.26 -8.64 12.46
C ILE A 162 7.68 -9.21 12.60
N GLU A 163 8.63 -8.41 13.12
CA GLU A 163 10.05 -8.80 13.21
C GLU A 163 10.27 -10.00 14.14
N ARG A 164 9.51 -10.12 15.23
CA ARG A 164 9.56 -11.30 16.12
C ARG A 164 8.91 -12.54 15.51
N ASN A 165 8.08 -12.38 14.47
CA ASN A 165 7.26 -13.45 13.91
C ASN A 165 7.41 -13.54 12.38
N LEU A 166 8.60 -13.29 11.83
CA LEU A 166 8.85 -13.28 10.38
C LEU A 166 8.46 -14.60 9.71
N GLU A 167 8.65 -15.73 10.38
CA GLU A 167 8.24 -17.05 9.86
C GLU A 167 6.72 -17.13 9.70
N VAL A 168 5.98 -16.83 10.76
CA VAL A 168 4.51 -16.80 10.79
C VAL A 168 3.98 -15.83 9.74
N PHE A 169 4.59 -14.65 9.61
CA PHE A 169 4.25 -13.67 8.58
C PHE A 169 4.38 -14.27 7.17
N CYS A 170 5.51 -14.90 6.85
CA CYS A 170 5.74 -15.49 5.53
C CYS A 170 4.80 -16.67 5.25
N LEU A 171 4.47 -17.49 6.25
CA LEU A 171 3.45 -18.53 6.11
C LEU A 171 2.08 -17.92 5.82
N ALA A 172 1.65 -16.92 6.60
CA ALA A 172 0.38 -16.23 6.40
C ALA A 172 0.27 -15.64 4.98
N VAL A 173 1.34 -15.03 4.46
CA VAL A 173 1.41 -14.53 3.08
C VAL A 173 1.17 -15.65 2.07
N ARG A 174 1.83 -16.80 2.22
CA ARG A 174 1.68 -17.93 1.29
C ARG A 174 0.26 -18.49 1.31
N LEU A 175 -0.31 -18.70 2.49
CA LEU A 175 -1.68 -19.17 2.64
C LEU A 175 -2.65 -18.25 1.91
N LEU A 176 -2.51 -16.95 2.15
CA LEU A 176 -3.42 -15.96 1.61
C LEU A 176 -3.39 -15.90 0.09
N TRP A 177 -2.22 -16.04 -0.54
CA TRP A 177 -2.15 -16.09 -2.01
C TRP A 177 -2.67 -17.41 -2.60
N ASN A 178 -2.47 -18.53 -1.92
CA ASN A 178 -2.87 -19.85 -2.41
C ASN A 178 -4.36 -20.14 -2.23
N PHE A 179 -4.98 -19.69 -1.12
CA PHE A 179 -6.34 -20.09 -0.76
C PHE A 179 -7.41 -19.06 -1.15
N GLU A 180 -7.09 -17.77 -1.27
CA GLU A 180 -8.11 -16.72 -1.50
C GLU A 180 -8.40 -16.45 -2.99
N GLY A 181 -8.02 -17.36 -3.90
CA GLY A 181 -8.20 -17.14 -5.34
C GLY A 181 -7.48 -15.89 -5.87
N ARG A 182 -6.44 -15.43 -5.16
CA ARG A 182 -5.70 -14.19 -5.49
C ARG A 182 -4.64 -14.40 -6.57
N ALA A 183 -4.39 -15.63 -7.00
CA ALA A 183 -3.44 -15.96 -8.07
C ALA A 183 -3.55 -15.08 -9.33
N PRO A 184 -4.76 -14.71 -9.85
CA PRO A 184 -4.90 -13.84 -11.02
C PRO A 184 -4.40 -12.39 -10.82
N TYR A 185 -4.10 -11.99 -9.59
CA TYR A 185 -3.60 -10.67 -9.24
C TYR A 185 -2.08 -10.61 -9.10
N TRP A 186 -1.41 -11.78 -9.15
CA TRP A 186 0.04 -11.85 -9.10
C TRP A 186 0.70 -11.46 -10.41
N GLY A 187 1.87 -10.85 -10.32
CA GLY A 187 2.61 -10.33 -11.46
C GLY A 187 1.90 -9.17 -12.16
N ARG A 188 0.87 -8.57 -11.54
CA ARG A 188 0.13 -7.47 -12.17
C ARG A 188 1.05 -6.27 -12.38
N THR A 189 1.12 -5.84 -13.64
CA THR A 189 1.86 -4.65 -14.04
C THR A 189 1.31 -3.41 -13.34
N LEU A 190 2.21 -2.48 -13.02
CA LEU A 190 1.84 -1.15 -12.53
C LEU A 190 1.27 -0.28 -13.65
N THR A 191 1.57 -0.66 -14.89
CA THR A 191 1.14 0.01 -16.11
C THR A 191 -0.04 -0.71 -16.75
N HIS A 192 -1.03 0.04 -17.22
CA HIS A 192 -2.13 -0.49 -18.02
C HIS A 192 -2.64 0.57 -18.99
N ASN A 193 -3.32 0.12 -20.05
CA ASN A 193 -3.98 1.04 -20.97
C ASN A 193 -5.24 1.62 -20.28
N PRO A 194 -5.54 2.91 -20.50
CA PRO A 194 -6.79 3.49 -20.07
C PRO A 194 -7.91 2.70 -20.74
N SER A 195 -8.71 2.04 -19.92
CA SER A 195 -9.82 1.20 -20.34
C SER A 195 -10.86 1.24 -19.23
N ASN A 196 -12.07 0.73 -19.51
CA ASN A 196 -13.14 0.62 -18.51
C ASN A 196 -12.67 -0.11 -17.22
N ARG A 197 -11.60 -0.92 -17.28
CA ARG A 197 -10.95 -1.57 -16.12
C ARG A 197 -10.44 -0.61 -15.05
N CYS A 198 -10.18 0.66 -15.38
CA CYS A 198 -9.80 1.71 -14.41
C CYS A 198 -10.91 1.95 -13.39
N LEU A 199 -12.16 1.77 -13.81
CA LEU A 199 -13.38 2.06 -13.04
C LEU A 199 -14.17 0.79 -12.67
N ASP A 200 -14.06 -0.27 -13.48
CA ASP A 200 -14.81 -1.53 -13.29
C ASP A 200 -14.41 -2.32 -12.03
N GLN A 201 -13.28 -2.02 -11.39
CA GLN A 201 -12.84 -2.71 -10.17
C GLN A 201 -13.53 -2.23 -8.87
N GLY A 202 -14.74 -1.66 -8.95
CA GLY A 202 -15.55 -1.33 -7.77
C GLY A 202 -14.79 -0.44 -6.78
N THR A 203 -14.14 0.60 -7.31
CA THR A 203 -12.92 1.26 -6.79
C THR A 203 -13.02 1.92 -5.42
N PHE A 204 -14.20 1.92 -4.77
CA PHE A 204 -14.35 2.33 -3.36
C PHE A 204 -15.21 1.44 -2.46
N GLY A 205 -15.65 0.25 -2.91
CA GLY A 205 -16.76 -0.44 -2.23
C GLY A 205 -18.09 0.31 -2.38
N ARG A 206 -18.09 1.46 -3.08
CA ARG A 206 -19.28 2.11 -3.62
C ARG A 206 -19.70 1.38 -4.89
N ARG A 207 -21.03 1.36 -5.14
CA ARG A 207 -21.68 0.70 -6.28
C ARG A 207 -20.89 0.93 -7.58
N LYS A 208 -20.89 -0.07 -8.48
CA LYS A 208 -20.34 0.06 -9.84
C LYS A 208 -20.75 1.41 -10.40
N ILE A 209 -19.78 2.28 -10.68
CA ILE A 209 -20.03 3.53 -11.40
C ILE A 209 -20.46 3.06 -12.79
N LYS A 210 -21.78 2.98 -13.05
CA LYS A 210 -22.25 2.92 -14.43
C LYS A 210 -21.71 4.20 -15.05
N MET A 211 -20.83 4.08 -16.02
CA MET A 211 -20.48 5.22 -16.87
C MET A 211 -21.77 5.64 -17.56
N VAL A 212 -22.53 6.54 -16.95
CA VAL A 212 -23.58 7.29 -17.64
C VAL A 212 -22.79 8.24 -18.51
N GLY A 213 -22.58 7.80 -19.76
CA GLY A 213 -21.80 8.44 -20.81
C GLY A 213 -20.80 9.44 -20.28
N VAL A 214 -19.55 9.02 -20.04
CA VAL A 214 -18.45 9.97 -19.80
C VAL A 214 -18.61 11.04 -20.85
N PHE A 215 -19.07 12.21 -20.41
CA PHE A 215 -19.12 13.38 -21.22
C PHE A 215 -17.65 13.59 -21.59
N CYS A 216 -17.30 13.19 -22.81
CA CYS A 216 -16.41 14.00 -23.62
C CYS A 216 -16.91 15.41 -23.36
N ASN A 217 -16.20 16.18 -22.54
CA ASN A 217 -16.46 17.60 -22.45
C ASN A 217 -16.42 18.05 -23.92
N PRO A 218 -17.55 18.44 -24.54
CA PRO A 218 -17.57 18.73 -25.97
C PRO A 218 -16.63 19.88 -26.32
N ASP A 219 -16.25 20.68 -25.32
CA ASP A 219 -15.29 21.77 -25.41
C ASP A 219 -13.83 21.37 -25.20
N ARG A 220 -13.54 20.10 -24.82
CA ARG A 220 -12.15 19.60 -24.85
C ARG A 220 -11.92 18.90 -26.19
N PRO A 221 -11.05 19.44 -27.06
CA PRO A 221 -10.77 18.85 -28.36
C PRO A 221 -10.38 17.37 -28.19
N ALA A 222 -10.80 16.55 -29.16
CA ALA A 222 -10.62 15.10 -29.21
C ALA A 222 -9.13 14.65 -29.31
N GLU A 223 -8.18 15.51 -28.98
CA GLU A 223 -6.75 15.25 -28.91
C GLU A 223 -6.33 14.68 -27.55
N TRP A 224 -7.16 13.84 -26.93
CA TRP A 224 -6.64 12.99 -25.88
C TRP A 224 -5.70 11.98 -26.53
N PRO A 225 -4.39 11.95 -26.21
CA PRO A 225 -3.50 11.00 -26.81
C PRO A 225 -4.00 9.62 -26.45
N LEU A 226 -4.48 8.88 -27.45
CA LEU A 226 -4.97 7.50 -27.40
C LEU A 226 -3.92 6.48 -26.86
N TYR A 227 -2.81 6.95 -26.29
CA TYR A 227 -1.65 6.19 -25.85
C TYR A 227 -1.19 6.51 -24.41
N ALA A 228 -1.89 7.38 -23.66
CA ALA A 228 -1.48 7.69 -22.28
C ALA A 228 -1.70 6.47 -21.37
N ARG A 229 -0.69 5.61 -21.23
CA ARG A 229 -0.70 4.49 -20.28
C ARG A 229 -0.82 5.03 -18.86
N HIS A 230 -1.71 4.44 -18.08
CA HIS A 230 -1.76 4.69 -16.64
C HIS A 230 -0.64 3.94 -15.96
N THR A 231 0.10 4.61 -15.09
CA THR A 231 1.16 4.05 -14.27
C THR A 231 0.85 4.34 -12.82
N SER A 232 0.59 3.30 -12.03
CA SER A 232 0.26 3.47 -10.61
C SER A 232 1.42 4.10 -9.85
N GLY A 233 1.16 5.30 -9.32
CA GLY A 233 1.99 5.96 -8.33
C GLY A 233 2.13 5.18 -7.02
N SER A 234 2.87 5.80 -6.12
CA SER A 234 3.18 5.28 -4.79
C SER A 234 1.89 5.05 -3.97
N PRO A 235 1.70 3.86 -3.37
CA PRO A 235 0.56 3.60 -2.52
C PRO A 235 0.71 4.24 -1.14
N TYR A 236 1.90 4.74 -0.78
CA TYR A 236 2.16 5.34 0.54
C TYR A 236 2.14 6.86 0.47
N HIS A 237 2.95 7.44 -0.41
CA HIS A 237 3.06 8.88 -0.62
C HIS A 237 2.20 9.33 -1.81
N ILE A 238 1.14 10.10 -1.55
CA ILE A 238 0.23 10.57 -2.61
C ILE A 238 0.24 12.12 -2.63
N PRO A 239 1.01 12.76 -3.52
CA PRO A 239 1.28 14.21 -3.47
C PRO A 239 0.03 15.08 -3.43
N LYS A 240 -1.01 14.77 -4.22
CA LYS A 240 -2.25 15.56 -4.21
C LYS A 240 -3.02 15.46 -2.88
N ILE A 241 -2.91 14.36 -2.14
CA ILE A 241 -3.48 14.26 -0.79
C ILE A 241 -2.70 15.17 0.16
N HIS A 242 -1.37 15.16 0.12
CA HIS A 242 -0.55 16.07 0.93
C HIS A 242 -0.80 17.56 0.61
N ALA A 243 -1.02 17.88 -0.67
CA ALA A 243 -1.42 19.23 -1.08
C ALA A 243 -2.77 19.63 -0.47
N LEU A 244 -3.77 18.74 -0.48
CA LEU A 244 -5.06 18.98 0.16
C LEU A 244 -4.95 19.14 1.68
N ILE A 245 -4.10 18.34 2.34
CA ILE A 245 -3.81 18.49 3.77
C ILE A 245 -3.23 19.88 4.05
N THR A 246 -2.26 20.30 3.26
CA THR A 246 -1.63 21.63 3.37
C THR A 246 -2.66 22.74 3.18
N GLN A 247 -3.52 22.62 2.17
CA GLN A 247 -4.60 23.58 1.93
C GLN A 247 -5.60 23.62 3.10
N ALA A 248 -6.09 22.48 3.56
CA ALA A 248 -7.09 22.39 4.63
C ALA A 248 -6.57 22.91 5.98
N THR A 249 -5.29 22.68 6.29
CA THR A 249 -4.66 23.20 7.51
C THR A 249 -4.41 24.72 7.43
N GLN A 250 -4.02 25.24 6.26
CA GLN A 250 -3.86 26.69 6.06
C GLN A 250 -5.19 27.45 6.11
N SER A 251 -6.26 26.89 5.54
CA SER A 251 -7.60 27.48 5.59
C SER A 251 -8.12 27.61 7.03
N ALA A 252 -7.93 26.58 7.85
CA ALA A 252 -8.36 26.58 9.25
C ALA A 252 -7.68 27.71 10.06
N GLY A 253 -6.38 27.95 9.83
CA GLY A 253 -5.64 29.02 10.49
C GLY A 253 -6.15 30.43 10.14
N LYS A 254 -6.63 30.63 8.91
CA LYS A 254 -7.19 31.93 8.47
C LYS A 254 -8.53 32.24 9.12
N CYS A 255 -9.39 31.23 9.28
CA CYS A 255 -10.68 31.40 9.96
C CYS A 255 -10.52 31.68 11.46
N SER A 256 -9.58 31.01 12.13
CA SER A 256 -9.32 31.22 13.56
C SER A 256 -8.82 32.64 13.88
N ASN A 257 -8.03 33.25 12.99
CA ASN A 257 -7.49 34.60 13.19
C ASN A 257 -8.47 35.70 12.74
N GLN A 258 -9.55 35.35 12.06
CA GLN A 258 -10.70 36.23 11.81
C GLN A 258 -11.75 36.11 12.92
N ALA A 259 -11.31 36.02 14.18
CA ALA A 259 -12.05 36.62 15.29
C ALA A 259 -12.15 38.12 15.02
N ARG A 260 -12.99 38.51 14.05
CA ARG A 260 -13.29 39.90 13.72
C ARG A 260 -13.66 40.54 15.06
N PRO A 261 -12.95 41.61 15.49
CA PRO A 261 -13.39 42.36 16.65
C PRO A 261 -14.86 42.66 16.42
N ARG A 262 -15.67 42.32 17.43
CA ARG A 262 -17.13 42.35 17.50
C ARG A 262 -17.63 43.72 17.06
N ARG A 263 -17.60 43.99 15.76
CA ARG A 263 -17.96 45.27 15.17
C ARG A 263 -19.46 45.35 15.40
N GLN A 264 -19.83 46.25 16.29
CA GLN A 264 -21.18 46.44 16.82
C GLN A 264 -22.20 46.16 15.73
N GLN A 265 -22.97 45.10 15.96
CA GLN A 265 -23.89 44.52 15.00
C GLN A 265 -24.89 45.59 14.58
N ARG A 266 -24.73 46.10 13.36
CA ARG A 266 -25.84 46.69 12.61
C ARG A 266 -26.95 45.62 12.60
N PRO A 267 -28.22 45.96 12.91
CA PRO A 267 -29.31 44.99 12.95
C PRO A 267 -29.31 44.21 11.64
N GLN A 268 -29.02 42.91 11.74
CA GLN A 268 -28.95 42.07 10.54
C GLN A 268 -30.35 41.95 9.95
N PRO A 269 -30.48 42.08 8.61
CA PRO A 269 -31.70 41.70 7.93
C PRO A 269 -32.08 40.28 8.36
N THR A 270 -33.37 40.06 8.59
CA THR A 270 -33.94 38.75 8.99
C THR A 270 -33.31 37.65 8.16
N GLN A 271 -32.49 36.81 8.78
CA GLN A 271 -31.81 35.74 8.05
C GLN A 271 -32.84 34.80 7.42
N PRO A 272 -32.63 34.34 6.18
CA PRO A 272 -33.54 33.42 5.50
C PRO A 272 -33.83 32.17 6.36
N ILE A 273 -35.06 31.65 6.32
CA ILE A 273 -35.45 30.43 7.06
C ILE A 273 -34.48 29.26 6.78
N ALA A 274 -33.95 29.18 5.56
CA ALA A 274 -33.03 28.12 5.15
C ALA A 274 -31.67 28.13 5.88
N THR A 275 -31.24 29.25 6.48
CA THR A 275 -30.04 29.28 7.35
C THR A 275 -30.33 28.75 8.76
N ARG A 276 -31.61 28.49 9.10
CA ARG A 276 -32.08 28.03 10.41
C ARG A 276 -32.53 26.57 10.42
N LEU A 277 -32.22 25.80 9.37
CA LEU A 277 -32.59 24.40 9.34
C LEU A 277 -31.89 23.63 10.49
N PRO A 278 -32.60 22.70 11.16
CA PRO A 278 -31.99 21.80 12.12
C PRO A 278 -30.81 21.04 11.49
N LEU A 279 -29.76 20.82 12.28
CA LEU A 279 -28.50 20.24 11.80
C LEU A 279 -28.70 18.84 11.18
N ASP A 280 -29.56 18.03 11.77
CA ASP A 280 -29.98 16.73 11.26
C ASP A 280 -30.59 16.85 9.85
N ILE A 281 -31.46 17.83 9.60
CA ILE A 281 -32.03 18.06 8.27
C ILE A 281 -30.95 18.52 7.27
N ALA A 282 -30.01 19.37 7.67
CA ALA A 282 -28.90 19.76 6.82
C ALA A 282 -28.01 18.55 6.44
N LEU A 283 -27.73 17.67 7.41
CA LEU A 283 -26.98 16.43 7.19
C LEU A 283 -27.72 15.50 6.23
N GLU A 284 -29.03 15.31 6.42
CA GLU A 284 -29.87 14.48 5.53
C GLU A 284 -29.88 15.04 4.10
N ILE A 285 -29.99 16.35 3.92
CA ILE A 285 -29.94 16.98 2.59
C ILE A 285 -28.60 16.68 1.89
N ILE A 286 -27.48 16.85 2.60
CA ILE A 286 -26.17 16.51 2.03
C ILE A 286 -26.08 15.01 1.76
N ASP A 287 -26.57 14.14 2.65
CA ASP A 287 -26.52 12.71 2.41
C ASP A 287 -27.38 12.29 1.23
N VAL A 288 -28.56 12.88 1.01
CA VAL A 288 -29.39 12.64 -0.19
C VAL A 288 -28.61 12.92 -1.47
N ILE A 289 -27.89 14.05 -1.56
CA ILE A 289 -27.04 14.41 -2.70
C ILE A 289 -26.01 13.32 -3.02
N TYR A 290 -25.52 12.60 -2.00
CA TYR A 290 -24.55 11.55 -2.21
C TYR A 290 -25.13 10.15 -2.39
N HIS A 291 -26.37 9.90 -1.95
CA HIS A 291 -27.07 8.64 -2.13
C HIS A 291 -27.80 8.52 -3.47
N SER A 292 -28.23 9.65 -4.06
CA SER A 292 -29.05 9.67 -5.28
C SER A 292 -28.31 9.23 -6.55
N ASP A 293 -27.01 9.57 -6.67
CA ASP A 293 -26.31 9.49 -7.95
C ASP A 293 -24.95 8.76 -7.92
N ALA A 294 -24.38 8.51 -9.10
CA ALA A 294 -22.98 8.09 -9.25
C ALA A 294 -22.02 9.23 -8.87
N PRO A 295 -20.86 8.96 -8.27
CA PRO A 295 -19.89 10.01 -7.89
C PRO A 295 -19.55 10.92 -9.07
N THR A 296 -19.77 12.22 -8.95
CA THR A 296 -19.48 13.23 -9.98
C THR A 296 -18.83 14.47 -9.37
N PHE A 297 -18.09 15.20 -10.19
CA PHE A 297 -17.51 16.49 -9.79
C PHE A 297 -18.59 17.51 -9.40
N ALA A 298 -19.72 17.51 -10.11
CA ALA A 298 -20.86 18.39 -9.82
C ALA A 298 -21.33 18.25 -8.37
N ARG A 299 -21.36 17.03 -7.83
CA ARG A 299 -21.78 16.77 -6.45
C ARG A 299 -20.94 17.49 -5.39
N ALA A 300 -19.62 17.42 -5.50
CA ALA A 300 -18.72 18.08 -4.57
C ALA A 300 -18.87 19.61 -4.67
N LYS A 301 -19.08 20.13 -5.88
CA LYS A 301 -19.38 21.55 -6.13
C LYS A 301 -20.72 21.98 -5.54
N ASP A 302 -21.79 21.22 -5.77
CA ASP A 302 -23.13 21.50 -5.25
C ASP A 302 -23.16 21.47 -3.73
N THR A 303 -22.41 20.52 -3.13
CA THR A 303 -22.22 20.49 -1.67
C THR A 303 -21.58 21.79 -1.17
N ARG A 304 -20.51 22.29 -1.82
CA ARG A 304 -19.90 23.57 -1.45
C ARG A 304 -20.88 24.73 -1.60
N ASN A 305 -21.59 24.80 -2.72
CA ASN A 305 -22.57 25.86 -2.98
C ASN A 305 -23.67 25.88 -1.90
N ILE A 306 -24.16 24.72 -1.47
CA ILE A 306 -25.19 24.61 -0.42
C ILE A 306 -24.63 25.03 0.94
N LEU A 307 -23.43 24.54 1.31
CA LEU A 307 -22.79 24.95 2.56
C LEU A 307 -22.54 26.47 2.61
N GLU A 308 -22.11 27.05 1.49
CA GLU A 308 -21.85 28.48 1.36
C GLU A 308 -23.16 29.29 1.38
N ALA A 309 -24.15 28.93 0.56
CA ALA A 309 -25.41 29.65 0.41
C ALA A 309 -26.24 29.69 1.69
N PHE A 310 -26.23 28.60 2.47
CA PHE A 310 -26.96 28.52 3.73
C PHE A 310 -26.09 28.76 4.97
N HIS A 311 -24.80 29.06 4.78
CA HIS A 311 -23.80 29.20 5.84
C HIS A 311 -23.80 28.00 6.81
N TRP A 312 -24.04 26.80 6.29
CA TRP A 312 -24.07 25.59 7.09
C TRP A 312 -22.66 25.19 7.51
N HIS A 313 -22.52 24.87 8.79
CA HIS A 313 -21.31 24.31 9.36
C HIS A 313 -21.65 22.93 9.91
N LEU A 314 -21.20 21.89 9.21
CA LEU A 314 -21.41 20.50 9.64
C LEU A 314 -20.28 20.06 10.58
N PRO A 315 -20.55 19.17 11.55
CA PRO A 315 -19.53 18.70 12.49
C PRO A 315 -18.34 18.02 11.79
N ASP A 316 -17.14 18.23 12.31
CA ASP A 316 -15.91 17.57 11.82
C ASP A 316 -16.05 16.05 11.75
N SER A 317 -16.74 15.45 12.72
CA SER A 317 -16.99 14.00 12.78
C SER A 317 -17.75 13.47 11.57
N TYR A 318 -18.63 14.28 10.96
CA TYR A 318 -19.33 13.94 9.73
C TYR A 318 -18.36 13.84 8.55
N TRP A 319 -17.54 14.88 8.35
CA TRP A 319 -16.55 14.93 7.26
C TRP A 319 -15.47 13.85 7.40
N ILE A 320 -14.96 13.65 8.61
CA ILE A 320 -13.96 12.60 8.90
C ILE A 320 -14.50 11.21 8.54
N LYS A 321 -15.74 10.90 8.91
CA LYS A 321 -16.38 9.61 8.60
C LYS A 321 -16.53 9.42 7.08
N ARG A 322 -16.83 10.51 6.34
CA ARG A 322 -17.02 10.49 4.89
C ARG A 322 -15.74 10.20 4.10
N CYS A 323 -14.58 10.64 4.59
CA CYS A 323 -13.29 10.45 3.91
C CYS A 323 -12.73 9.02 3.90
N ASN A 324 -13.38 8.03 4.54
CA ASN A 324 -12.86 6.67 4.72
C ASN A 324 -11.46 6.62 5.38
N PRO A 325 -11.39 6.79 6.71
CA PRO A 325 -10.12 6.78 7.46
C PRO A 325 -9.29 5.51 7.32
N GLY A 326 -9.92 4.38 6.95
CA GLY A 326 -9.19 3.14 6.69
C GLY A 326 -8.32 3.20 5.43
N LEU A 327 -8.72 3.97 4.42
CA LEU A 327 -7.95 4.17 3.19
C LEU A 327 -7.02 5.40 3.27
N LEU A 328 -7.46 6.44 3.97
CA LEU A 328 -6.73 7.69 4.17
C LEU A 328 -6.19 7.76 5.60
N PHE A 329 -5.10 7.03 5.86
CA PHE A 329 -4.48 7.00 7.18
C PHE A 329 -3.96 8.37 7.63
N GLU A 330 -3.75 9.31 6.68
CA GLU A 330 -3.36 10.68 6.97
C GLU A 330 -4.39 11.42 7.84
N ILE A 331 -5.65 10.96 7.86
CA ILE A 331 -6.70 11.49 8.75
C ILE A 331 -6.36 11.22 10.21
N ALA A 332 -5.89 10.01 10.52
CA ALA A 332 -5.46 9.66 11.88
C ALA A 332 -4.24 10.50 12.28
N ASP A 333 -3.28 10.68 11.36
CA ASP A 333 -2.09 11.50 11.58
C ASP A 333 -2.46 12.96 11.84
N LEU A 334 -3.41 13.52 11.08
CA LEU A 334 -3.90 14.89 11.27
C LEU A 334 -4.57 15.07 12.64
N ARG A 335 -5.43 14.13 13.04
CA ARG A 335 -6.09 14.17 14.35
C ARG A 335 -5.07 14.08 15.48
N ALA A 336 -4.09 13.19 15.35
CA ALA A 336 -3.02 13.03 16.35
C ALA A 336 -2.13 14.28 16.46
N SER A 337 -1.96 15.02 15.35
CA SER A 337 -1.15 16.25 15.34
C SER A 337 -1.75 17.42 16.14
N GLY A 338 -3.06 17.37 16.44
CA GLY A 338 -3.78 18.46 17.11
C GLY A 338 -3.88 19.76 16.31
N LYS A 339 -3.38 19.80 15.06
CA LYS A 339 -3.47 20.97 14.20
C LYS A 339 -4.92 21.19 13.76
N PRO A 340 -5.41 22.45 13.72
CA PRO A 340 -6.74 22.73 13.19
C PRO A 340 -6.79 22.38 11.69
N VAL A 341 -7.87 21.72 11.27
CA VAL A 341 -8.08 21.27 9.89
C VAL A 341 -9.48 21.69 9.45
N ASP A 342 -9.59 22.28 8.27
CA ASP A 342 -10.88 22.45 7.60
C ASP A 342 -11.29 21.12 6.98
N TRP A 343 -12.01 20.31 7.76
CA TRP A 343 -12.41 18.96 7.35
C TRP A 343 -13.39 18.95 6.17
N ALA A 344 -14.21 20.00 6.01
CA ALA A 344 -15.12 20.13 4.87
C ALA A 344 -14.31 20.31 3.58
N THR A 345 -13.36 21.25 3.57
CA THR A 345 -12.45 21.48 2.43
C THR A 345 -11.64 20.22 2.10
N PHE A 346 -11.09 19.56 3.12
CA PHE A 346 -10.34 18.32 2.93
C PHE A 346 -11.21 17.20 2.31
N CYS A 347 -12.38 16.94 2.89
CA CYS A 347 -13.28 15.88 2.42
C CYS A 347 -13.76 16.12 0.99
N LEU A 348 -14.20 17.35 0.67
CA LEU A 348 -14.71 17.67 -0.66
C LEU A 348 -13.59 17.64 -1.70
N GLY A 349 -12.39 18.08 -1.34
CA GLY A 349 -11.20 17.95 -2.20
C GLY A 349 -10.84 16.49 -2.47
N ILE A 350 -10.96 15.60 -1.49
CA ILE A 350 -10.78 14.15 -1.71
C ILE A 350 -11.84 13.64 -2.68
N GLU A 351 -13.13 13.91 -2.45
CA GLU A 351 -14.22 13.44 -3.33
C GLU A 351 -14.02 13.91 -4.79
N GLU A 352 -13.51 15.13 -5.01
CA GLU A 352 -13.12 15.62 -6.35
C GLU A 352 -11.97 14.83 -6.98
N LEU A 353 -10.96 14.47 -6.19
CA LEU A 353 -9.87 13.62 -6.69
C LEU A 353 -10.39 12.22 -7.04
N LEU A 354 -11.30 11.65 -6.26
CA LEU A 354 -11.82 10.30 -6.49
C LEU A 354 -12.62 10.16 -7.79
N VAL A 355 -13.24 11.24 -8.25
CA VAL A 355 -14.01 11.23 -9.52
C VAL A 355 -13.13 11.44 -10.75
N ASP A 356 -11.86 11.81 -10.59
CA ASP A 356 -10.89 11.87 -11.69
C ASP A 356 -10.28 10.48 -11.94
N PRO A 357 -10.70 9.77 -13.02
CA PRO A 357 -10.24 8.40 -13.28
C PRO A 357 -8.74 8.32 -13.57
N ASN A 358 -8.18 9.36 -14.19
CA ASN A 358 -6.76 9.43 -14.53
C ASN A 358 -5.96 9.63 -13.26
N TRP A 359 -6.38 10.58 -12.41
CA TRP A 359 -5.72 10.77 -11.13
C TRP A 359 -5.79 9.51 -10.27
N PHE A 360 -6.96 8.89 -10.12
CA PHE A 360 -7.11 7.72 -9.26
C PHE A 360 -6.18 6.55 -9.66
N CYS A 361 -6.05 6.31 -10.96
CA CYS A 361 -5.16 5.25 -11.47
C CYS A 361 -3.69 5.60 -11.32
N ASN A 362 -3.31 6.87 -11.52
CA ASN A 362 -1.90 7.29 -11.50
C ASN A 362 -1.41 7.71 -10.11
N SER A 363 -2.29 8.01 -9.16
CA SER A 363 -1.92 8.51 -7.84
C SER A 363 -1.32 7.44 -6.93
N GLY A 364 -1.66 6.17 -7.17
CA GLY A 364 -1.34 5.06 -6.26
C GLY A 364 -2.44 4.75 -5.24
N LEU A 365 -3.52 5.55 -5.16
CA LEU A 365 -4.60 5.33 -4.19
C LEU A 365 -5.31 3.99 -4.40
N GLY A 366 -5.58 3.61 -5.65
CA GLY A 366 -6.16 2.29 -5.95
C GLY A 366 -5.23 1.15 -5.51
N ARG A 367 -3.92 1.32 -5.64
CA ARG A 367 -2.93 0.34 -5.18
C ARG A 367 -2.85 0.31 -3.65
N ARG A 368 -2.94 1.46 -2.98
CA ARG A 368 -3.02 1.58 -1.52
C ARG A 368 -4.17 0.72 -0.99
N ARG A 369 -5.36 0.84 -1.58
CA ARG A 369 -6.51 0.01 -1.20
C ARG A 369 -6.21 -1.48 -1.29
N VAL A 370 -5.69 -1.95 -2.43
CA VAL A 370 -5.34 -3.36 -2.62
C VAL A 370 -4.34 -3.84 -1.56
N VAL A 371 -3.34 -3.03 -1.24
CA VAL A 371 -2.35 -3.33 -0.20
C VAL A 371 -2.99 -3.39 1.18
N LEU A 372 -3.81 -2.42 1.55
CA LEU A 372 -4.46 -2.37 2.86
C LEU A 372 -5.46 -3.53 3.04
N ASP A 373 -6.26 -3.85 2.02
CA ASP A 373 -7.17 -5.00 2.03
C ASP A 373 -6.40 -6.33 2.18
N PHE A 374 -5.24 -6.43 1.53
CA PHE A 374 -4.31 -7.55 1.70
C PHE A 374 -3.78 -7.63 3.13
N VAL A 375 -3.24 -6.53 3.66
CA VAL A 375 -2.63 -6.47 4.99
C VAL A 375 -3.64 -6.74 6.10
N ALA A 376 -4.86 -6.21 6.01
CA ALA A 376 -5.93 -6.50 6.96
C ALA A 376 -6.30 -7.99 6.99
N THR A 377 -6.28 -8.65 5.83
CA THR A 377 -6.50 -10.10 5.76
C THR A 377 -5.29 -10.86 6.29
N LEU A 378 -4.08 -10.42 5.96
CA LEU A 378 -2.83 -10.99 6.46
C LEU A 378 -2.76 -10.96 7.99
N GLN A 379 -3.16 -9.85 8.61
CA GLN A 379 -3.20 -9.70 10.07
C GLN A 379 -4.11 -10.77 10.72
N ARG A 380 -5.27 -11.05 10.12
CA ARG A 380 -6.18 -12.12 10.59
C ARG A 380 -5.53 -13.50 10.50
N TYR A 381 -4.87 -13.81 9.38
CA TYR A 381 -4.15 -15.08 9.22
C TYR A 381 -2.98 -15.22 10.22
N MET A 382 -2.21 -14.15 10.44
CA MET A 382 -1.17 -14.16 11.46
C MET A 382 -1.77 -14.43 12.85
N HIS A 383 -2.87 -13.77 13.20
CA HIS A 383 -3.58 -13.99 14.45
C HIS A 383 -4.04 -15.46 14.59
N TRP A 384 -4.67 -16.03 13.57
CA TRP A 384 -5.07 -17.45 13.56
C TRP A 384 -3.88 -18.38 13.73
N ILE A 385 -2.80 -18.18 12.95
CA ILE A 385 -1.60 -19.01 13.06
C ILE A 385 -1.01 -18.93 14.47
N MET A 386 -0.99 -17.76 15.11
CA MET A 386 -0.38 -17.57 16.42
C MET A 386 -1.23 -18.11 17.58
N PHE A 387 -2.55 -17.97 17.53
CA PHE A 387 -3.40 -18.13 18.71
C PHE A 387 -4.50 -19.19 18.58
N ASP A 388 -4.76 -19.71 17.38
CA ASP A 388 -5.77 -20.74 17.17
C ASP A 388 -5.10 -22.13 17.09
N GLU A 389 -5.02 -22.80 18.23
CA GLU A 389 -4.40 -24.13 18.34
C GLU A 389 -5.12 -25.19 17.51
N GLU A 390 -6.45 -25.10 17.41
CA GLU A 390 -7.27 -26.03 16.62
C GLU A 390 -6.96 -25.86 15.13
N TRP A 391 -6.97 -24.61 14.65
CA TRP A 391 -6.61 -24.30 13.28
C TRP A 391 -5.17 -24.73 12.97
N ARG A 392 -4.23 -24.41 13.85
CA ARG A 392 -2.81 -24.79 13.70
C ARG A 392 -2.66 -26.32 13.65
N GLY A 393 -3.32 -27.05 14.53
CA GLY A 393 -3.32 -28.50 14.56
C GLY A 393 -3.86 -29.12 13.27
N LYS A 394 -5.02 -28.65 12.80
CA LYS A 394 -5.61 -29.10 11.52
C LYS A 394 -4.72 -28.78 10.32
N TYR A 395 -4.14 -27.57 10.28
CA TYR A 395 -3.27 -27.16 9.19
C TYR A 395 -2.01 -28.04 9.12
N LEU A 396 -1.32 -28.22 10.25
CA LEU A 396 -0.12 -29.05 10.34
C LEU A 396 -0.39 -30.52 10.04
N ALA A 397 -1.55 -31.05 10.44
CA ALA A 397 -1.95 -32.42 10.11
C ALA A 397 -2.11 -32.61 8.59
N ASN A 398 -2.83 -31.69 7.94
CA ASN A 398 -3.14 -31.76 6.51
C ASN A 398 -1.95 -31.42 5.60
N HIS A 399 -0.95 -30.69 6.12
CA HIS A 399 0.21 -30.23 5.36
C HIS A 399 1.53 -30.73 5.95
N SER A 400 1.50 -31.84 6.70
CA SER A 400 2.68 -32.42 7.37
C SER A 400 3.85 -32.71 6.42
N GLY A 401 3.56 -33.14 5.18
CA GLY A 401 4.57 -33.30 4.13
C GLY A 401 5.19 -31.98 3.67
N GLU A 402 4.40 -30.90 3.60
CA GLU A 402 4.93 -29.57 3.28
C GLU A 402 5.72 -29.02 4.48
N ALA A 403 5.18 -29.06 5.69
CA ALA A 403 5.86 -28.60 6.90
C ALA A 403 7.23 -29.28 7.11
N ALA A 404 7.35 -30.56 6.73
CA ALA A 404 8.61 -31.31 6.72
C ALA A 404 9.60 -30.77 5.66
N ASP A 405 9.16 -30.53 4.43
CA ASP A 405 9.99 -29.97 3.35
C ASP A 405 10.53 -28.57 3.69
N TRP A 406 9.79 -27.76 4.47
CA TRP A 406 10.22 -26.42 4.88
C TRP A 406 11.09 -26.41 6.14
N GLY A 407 11.31 -27.55 6.80
CA GLY A 407 12.13 -27.64 8.02
C GLY A 407 11.50 -26.96 9.25
N TRP A 408 10.20 -26.66 9.20
CA TRP A 408 9.44 -25.89 10.20
C TRP A 408 9.25 -26.63 11.55
N CYS A 409 9.31 -27.96 11.55
CA CYS A 409 8.84 -28.75 12.70
C CYS A 409 9.83 -28.89 13.88
N HIS A 410 10.95 -28.18 13.92
CA HIS A 410 11.93 -28.36 15.02
C HIS A 410 12.05 -27.21 16.02
N GLY A 411 11.41 -26.05 15.79
CA GLY A 411 11.63 -24.85 16.63
C GLY A 411 10.48 -24.43 17.55
N LEU A 412 9.23 -24.78 17.24
CA LEU A 412 8.04 -24.27 17.97
C LEU A 412 7.46 -25.25 19.00
N GLY A 413 8.05 -26.44 19.14
CA GLY A 413 7.64 -27.46 20.11
C GLY A 413 8.57 -27.52 21.31
N GLY A 414 8.45 -26.56 22.23
CA GLY A 414 9.18 -26.57 23.51
C GLY A 414 8.22 -26.59 24.69
N GLY A 415 7.96 -27.76 25.27
CA GLY A 415 7.36 -27.87 26.60
C GLY A 415 6.46 -29.09 26.83
N GLY A 416 7.05 -30.19 27.34
CA GLY A 416 6.37 -31.13 28.23
C GLY A 416 5.29 -32.04 27.64
N GLY A 417 5.69 -33.12 26.95
CA GLY A 417 4.80 -34.22 26.61
C GLY A 417 5.44 -35.56 26.96
N GLY A 418 5.31 -35.98 28.22
CA GLY A 418 5.69 -37.32 28.66
C GLY A 418 4.94 -38.37 27.86
N ARG A 419 5.67 -39.34 27.28
CA ARG A 419 5.08 -40.51 26.64
C ARG A 419 4.38 -41.37 27.70
N ALA A 420 3.06 -41.24 27.83
CA ALA A 420 2.24 -42.27 28.43
C ALA A 420 2.10 -43.42 27.41
N ARG A 421 2.70 -44.58 27.72
CA ARG A 421 2.38 -45.84 27.04
C ARG A 421 0.98 -46.26 27.47
N VAL A 422 0.02 -46.24 26.56
CA VAL A 422 -1.24 -46.95 26.74
C VAL A 422 -1.01 -48.40 26.33
N ASN A 423 -0.96 -49.28 27.33
CA ASN A 423 -1.15 -50.72 27.14
C ASN A 423 -2.62 -50.93 26.76
N VAL A 424 -2.87 -51.47 25.57
CA VAL A 424 -4.17 -52.02 25.23
C VAL A 424 -4.09 -53.51 25.55
N GLY A 425 -4.75 -53.90 26.65
CA GLY A 425 -5.04 -55.29 26.96
C GLY A 425 -6.10 -55.82 25.99
N ALA A 426 -5.90 -57.04 25.53
CA ALA A 426 -6.86 -57.79 24.73
C ALA A 426 -7.95 -58.39 25.63
N ASP A 427 -9.20 -58.27 25.19
CA ASP A 427 -10.25 -59.28 25.35
C ASP A 427 -10.43 -59.97 23.99
#